data_AF-A0A8T2IEN6-F1
#
_entry.id   AF-A0A8T2IEN6-F1
#
_cell.length_a   1.000
_cell.length_b   1.000
_cell.length_c   1.000
_cell.angle_alpha   90.00
_cell.angle_beta   90.00
_cell.angle_gamma   90.00
#
_symmetry.space_group_name_H-M   'P 1'
#
loop_
_entity.id
_entity.type
_entity.pdbx_description
1 polymer ?
#
loop_
_entity_poly.entity_id
_entity_poly.type
_entity_poly.pdbx_seq_one_letter_code
_entity_poly.pdbx_strand_id
1 'polypeptide(L)'
;MVHQASSRGAQSKSRGDKSRAVPVAPLTQTKVEIVPGRLTEGSWTCWVDQEAGEKTVGDTVDSMISQVLEECYKVYLARQIIPYTVHQAQEAMTQMVEWAFIPRDEGEQDMIVTIKEPQPCPTDSWAQGCVPAINLAPGQCSISPKVPPVGSTPEGQEHAQTYN
;
A
#
# COMPACT_ATOMS: atom_id res chain seq x y z
N MET A 1 -9.46 46.26 -28.06
CA MET A 1 -9.79 46.18 -29.49
C MET A 1 -11.31 46.13 -29.59
N VAL A 2 -11.89 47.28 -29.90
CA VAL A 2 -13.33 47.54 -29.91
C VAL A 2 -13.82 47.33 -31.34
N HIS A 3 -14.83 46.49 -31.54
CA HIS A 3 -15.60 46.50 -32.79
C HIS A 3 -17.06 46.76 -32.46
N GLN A 4 -17.38 48.04 -32.48
CA GLN A 4 -18.71 48.55 -32.80
C GLN A 4 -18.85 48.55 -34.32
N ALA A 5 -19.94 48.00 -34.85
CA ALA A 5 -20.41 48.31 -36.20
C ALA A 5 -21.94 48.27 -36.23
N SER A 6 -22.48 49.31 -36.85
CA SER A 6 -23.86 49.78 -36.80
C SER A 6 -24.64 49.36 -38.05
N SER A 7 -25.97 49.25 -37.90
CA SER A 7 -27.02 49.57 -38.88
C SER A 7 -27.22 48.67 -40.11
N ARG A 8 -28.47 48.19 -40.31
CA ARG A 8 -29.48 48.81 -41.19
C ARG A 8 -30.78 48.00 -41.18
N GLY A 9 -31.88 48.71 -40.94
CA GLY A 9 -33.23 48.16 -41.07
C GLY A 9 -33.57 47.91 -42.54
N ALA A 10 -34.33 46.84 -42.77
CA ALA A 10 -35.05 46.59 -44.02
C ALA A 10 -36.53 46.41 -43.67
N GLN A 11 -37.30 47.49 -43.82
CA GLN A 11 -38.75 47.40 -43.92
C GLN A 11 -39.08 46.88 -45.31
N SER A 12 -39.57 45.64 -45.41
CA SER A 12 -40.28 45.16 -46.60
C SER A 12 -41.77 45.21 -46.34
N LYS A 13 -42.42 46.27 -46.82
CA LYS A 13 -43.87 46.30 -47.07
C LYS A 13 -44.12 45.58 -48.40
N SER A 14 -44.92 44.52 -48.43
CA SER A 14 -45.56 44.07 -49.66
C SER A 14 -46.84 43.28 -49.40
N ARG A 15 -47.94 43.95 -49.75
CA ARG A 15 -49.14 43.48 -50.47
C ARG A 15 -49.93 42.30 -49.88
N GLY A 16 -51.17 42.63 -49.53
CA GLY A 16 -52.18 41.67 -49.10
C GLY A 16 -52.57 40.69 -50.20
N ASP A 17 -52.71 39.45 -49.79
CA ASP A 17 -53.54 38.46 -50.44
C ASP A 17 -54.63 38.07 -49.42
N LYS A 18 -55.87 38.41 -49.74
CA LYS A 18 -57.06 38.07 -48.94
C LYS A 18 -57.48 36.64 -49.29
N SER A 19 -56.57 35.70 -49.05
CA SER A 19 -56.93 34.29 -48.96
C SER A 19 -57.67 34.07 -47.65
N ARG A 20 -58.91 33.62 -47.75
CA ARG A 20 -59.77 33.21 -46.62
C ARG A 20 -59.00 32.22 -45.74
N ALA A 21 -58.38 32.72 -44.68
CA ALA A 21 -57.79 31.89 -43.65
C ALA A 21 -58.94 31.13 -42.98
N VAL A 22 -59.02 29.83 -43.25
CA VAL A 22 -59.71 28.92 -42.33
C VAL A 22 -59.02 29.09 -40.99
N PRO A 23 -59.74 29.36 -39.88
CA PRO A 23 -59.10 29.39 -38.58
C PRO A 23 -58.66 27.95 -38.30
N VAL A 24 -57.39 27.64 -38.58
CA VAL A 24 -56.72 26.52 -37.94
C VAL A 24 -56.79 26.88 -36.47
N ALA A 25 -57.69 26.19 -35.74
CA ALA A 25 -57.75 26.29 -34.30
C ALA A 25 -56.30 26.15 -33.79
N PRO A 26 -55.83 27.02 -32.87
CA PRO A 26 -54.54 26.81 -32.27
C PRO A 26 -54.57 25.38 -31.75
N LEU A 27 -53.60 24.55 -32.15
CA LEU A 27 -53.38 23.26 -31.52
C LEU A 27 -53.21 23.59 -30.04
N THR A 28 -54.28 23.45 -29.27
CA THR A 28 -54.24 23.63 -27.83
C THR A 28 -53.26 22.59 -27.38
N GLN A 29 -52.07 23.04 -26.99
CA GLN A 29 -51.05 22.22 -26.39
C GLN A 29 -51.71 21.67 -25.13
N THR A 30 -52.34 20.50 -25.26
CA THR A 30 -53.09 19.85 -24.20
C THR A 30 -52.05 19.58 -23.13
N LYS A 31 -52.08 20.40 -22.08
CA LYS A 31 -51.19 20.25 -20.94
C LYS A 31 -51.46 18.85 -20.40
N VAL A 32 -50.56 17.92 -20.67
CA VAL A 32 -50.76 16.52 -20.28
C VAL A 32 -50.79 16.49 -18.76
N GLU A 33 -51.97 16.19 -18.21
CA GLU A 33 -52.16 16.05 -16.77
C GLU A 33 -51.89 14.58 -16.41
N ILE A 34 -50.87 14.36 -15.59
CA ILE A 34 -50.53 13.04 -15.04
C ILE A 34 -51.50 12.69 -13.91
N VAL A 35 -51.80 13.68 -13.05
CA VAL A 35 -52.86 13.61 -12.06
C VAL A 35 -53.78 14.81 -12.28
N PRO A 36 -55.06 14.59 -12.62
CA PRO A 36 -55.97 15.67 -12.95
C PRO A 36 -56.02 16.77 -11.89
N GLY A 37 -55.85 18.03 -12.29
CA GLY A 37 -55.88 19.20 -11.41
C GLY A 37 -54.80 19.26 -10.32
N ARG A 38 -53.83 18.33 -10.31
CA ARG A 38 -52.80 18.20 -9.27
C ARG A 38 -51.38 18.22 -9.83
N LEU A 39 -51.13 17.48 -10.91
CA LEU A 39 -49.79 17.27 -11.46
C LEU A 39 -49.81 17.28 -12.98
N THR A 40 -48.98 18.13 -13.56
CA THR A 40 -48.78 18.20 -15.02
C THR A 40 -47.44 17.59 -15.41
N GLU A 41 -47.33 17.07 -16.63
CA GLU A 41 -46.10 16.48 -17.15
C GLU A 41 -44.90 17.44 -17.10
N GLY A 42 -45.13 18.73 -17.37
CA GLY A 42 -44.10 19.77 -17.25
C GLY A 42 -43.60 19.98 -15.81
N SER A 43 -44.48 19.79 -14.81
CA SER A 43 -44.08 19.88 -13.40
C SER A 43 -43.28 18.65 -12.97
N TRP A 44 -43.70 17.46 -13.42
CA TRP A 44 -42.99 16.20 -13.17
C TRP A 44 -41.58 16.20 -13.77
N THR A 45 -41.46 16.56 -15.05
CA THR A 45 -40.16 16.65 -15.75
C THR A 45 -39.23 17.67 -15.09
N CYS A 46 -39.75 18.83 -14.69
CA CYS A 46 -38.98 19.82 -13.93
C CYS A 46 -38.41 19.25 -12.62
N TRP A 47 -39.20 18.46 -11.87
CA TRP A 47 -38.72 17.82 -10.63
C TRP A 47 -37.67 16.75 -10.90
N VAL A 48 -37.85 15.93 -11.93
CA VAL A 48 -36.86 14.92 -12.35
C VAL A 48 -35.55 15.58 -12.78
N ASP A 49 -35.63 16.65 -13.57
CA ASP A 49 -34.46 17.42 -13.99
C ASP A 49 -33.77 18.09 -12.81
N GLN A 50 -34.54 18.60 -11.85
CA GLN A 50 -34.01 19.16 -10.61
C GLN A 50 -33.26 18.09 -9.79
N GLU A 51 -33.86 16.92 -9.56
CA GLU A 51 -33.23 15.82 -8.82
C GLU A 51 -31.93 15.35 -9.49
N ALA A 52 -31.93 15.24 -10.82
CA ALA A 52 -30.73 14.91 -11.60
C ALA A 52 -29.65 16.00 -11.47
N GLY A 53 -30.06 17.28 -11.48
CA GLY A 53 -29.18 18.42 -11.26
C GLY A 53 -28.54 18.42 -9.87
N GLU A 54 -29.34 18.17 -8.83
CA GLU A 54 -28.87 18.07 -7.44
C GLU A 54 -27.85 16.95 -7.27
N LYS A 55 -28.12 15.77 -7.85
CA LYS A 55 -27.15 14.67 -7.86
C LYS A 55 -25.84 15.06 -8.54
N THR A 56 -25.91 15.70 -9.70
CA THR A 56 -24.73 16.13 -10.45
C THR A 56 -23.87 17.12 -9.66
N VAL A 57 -24.52 18.07 -8.98
CA VAL A 57 -23.83 19.02 -8.09
C VAL A 57 -23.19 18.27 -6.91
N GLY A 58 -23.91 17.32 -6.31
CA GLY A 58 -23.38 16.45 -5.25
C GLY A 58 -22.11 15.71 -5.68
N ASP A 59 -22.16 15.01 -6.81
CA ASP A 59 -21.01 14.27 -7.36
C ASP A 59 -19.83 15.20 -7.67
N THR A 60 -20.11 16.41 -8.14
CA THR A 60 -19.08 17.43 -8.43
C THR A 60 -18.39 17.90 -7.14
N VAL A 61 -19.18 18.25 -6.12
CA VAL A 61 -18.65 18.70 -4.82
C VAL A 61 -17.85 17.59 -4.15
N ASP A 62 -18.35 16.35 -4.19
CA ASP A 62 -17.64 15.19 -3.64
C ASP A 62 -16.29 14.96 -4.34
N SER A 63 -16.25 15.08 -5.67
CA SER A 63 -15.01 14.99 -6.43
C SER A 63 -14.01 16.10 -6.04
N MET A 64 -14.48 17.34 -5.86
CA MET A 64 -13.62 18.46 -5.44
C MET A 64 -13.06 18.25 -4.03
N ILE A 65 -13.89 17.84 -3.07
CA ILE A 65 -13.46 17.58 -1.69
C ILE A 65 -12.44 16.44 -1.67
N SER A 66 -12.72 15.35 -2.39
CA SER A 66 -11.83 14.20 -2.48
C SER A 66 -10.46 14.59 -3.04
N GLN A 67 -10.42 15.38 -4.12
CA GLN A 67 -9.17 15.86 -4.70
C GLN A 67 -8.40 16.80 -3.76
N VAL A 68 -9.10 17.75 -3.12
CA VAL A 68 -8.47 18.66 -2.16
C VAL A 68 -7.89 17.90 -0.99
N LEU A 69 -8.62 16.92 -0.44
CA LEU A 69 -8.17 16.12 0.68
C LEU A 69 -6.93 15.28 0.30
N GLU A 70 -6.95 14.66 -0.88
CA GLU A 70 -5.82 13.88 -1.40
C GLU A 70 -4.57 14.74 -1.56
N GLU A 71 -4.68 15.93 -2.16
CA GLU A 71 -3.54 16.84 -2.32
C GLU A 71 -3.04 17.39 -0.97
N CYS A 72 -3.95 17.73 -0.06
CA CYS A 72 -3.59 18.13 1.31
C CYS A 72 -2.84 17.01 2.03
N TYR A 73 -3.28 15.77 1.87
CA TYR A 73 -2.65 14.60 2.48
C TYR A 73 -1.25 14.36 1.95
N LYS A 74 -1.04 14.46 0.62
CA LYS A 74 0.31 14.37 0.02
C LYS A 74 1.25 15.44 0.57
N VAL A 75 0.78 16.69 0.68
CA VAL A 75 1.57 17.79 1.25
C VAL A 75 1.87 17.53 2.73
N TYR A 76 0.90 17.03 3.49
CA TYR A 76 1.09 16.65 4.89
C TYR A 76 2.18 15.58 5.03
N LEU A 77 2.10 14.49 4.28
CA LEU A 77 3.10 13.43 4.29
C LEU A 77 4.49 13.97 3.93
N ALA A 78 4.60 14.73 2.85
CA ALA A 78 5.87 15.32 2.43
C ALA A 78 6.51 16.18 3.54
N ARG A 79 5.70 16.91 4.31
CA ARG A 79 6.16 17.72 5.45
C ARG A 79 6.52 16.90 6.68
N GLN A 80 5.84 15.77 6.89
CA GLN A 80 5.98 14.97 8.11
C GLN A 80 7.00 13.84 8.02
N ILE A 81 7.36 13.38 6.81
CA ILE A 81 8.32 12.28 6.63
C ILE A 81 9.63 12.58 7.38
N ILE A 82 10.27 13.73 7.12
CA ILE A 82 11.57 14.03 7.73
C ILE A 82 11.46 14.18 9.25
N PRO A 83 10.56 15.02 9.81
CA PRO A 83 10.41 15.14 11.26
C PRO A 83 10.10 13.81 11.96
N TYR A 84 9.20 13.01 11.37
CA TYR A 84 8.84 11.71 11.92
C TYR A 84 10.04 10.74 11.89
N THR A 85 10.73 10.61 10.76
CA THR A 85 11.89 9.71 10.66
C THR A 85 13.03 10.12 11.58
N VAL A 86 13.31 11.42 11.71
CA VAL A 86 14.33 11.92 12.65
C VAL A 86 13.95 11.59 14.09
N HIS A 87 12.69 11.80 14.47
CA HIS A 87 12.21 11.46 15.80
C HIS A 87 12.31 9.95 16.07
N GLN A 88 11.89 9.11 15.12
CA GLN A 88 12.03 7.65 15.24
C GLN A 88 13.49 7.21 15.36
N ALA A 89 14.41 7.82 14.59
CA ALA A 89 15.83 7.54 14.69
C ALA A 89 16.39 7.95 16.07
N GLN A 90 15.97 9.10 16.60
CA GLN A 90 16.35 9.56 17.93
C GLN A 90 15.90 8.56 19.00
N GLU A 91 14.63 8.15 18.99
CA GLU A 91 14.10 7.18 19.95
C GLU A 91 14.83 5.83 19.87
N ALA A 92 15.09 5.35 18.65
CA ALA A 92 15.83 4.11 18.45
C ALA A 92 17.27 4.20 18.98
N MET A 93 17.97 5.30 18.72
CA MET A 93 19.32 5.52 19.24
C MET A 93 19.34 5.56 20.77
N THR A 94 18.36 6.21 21.39
CA THR A 94 18.21 6.22 22.85
C THR A 94 18.06 4.80 23.39
N GLN A 95 17.14 4.01 22.82
CA GLN A 95 16.95 2.60 23.22
C GLN A 95 18.20 1.75 23.04
N MET A 96 18.92 1.94 21.93
CA MET A 96 20.19 1.23 21.68
C MET A 96 21.23 1.53 22.75
N VAL A 97 21.34 2.79 23.19
CA VAL A 97 22.26 3.19 24.27
C VAL A 97 21.80 2.61 25.60
N GLU A 98 20.50 2.67 25.91
CA GLU A 98 19.95 2.08 27.14
C GLU A 98 20.23 0.56 27.21
N TRP A 99 20.14 -0.16 26.09
CA TRP A 99 20.46 -1.59 26.03
C TRP A 99 21.96 -1.88 26.04
N ALA A 100 22.78 -1.02 25.45
CA ALA A 100 24.23 -1.17 25.48
C ALA A 100 24.81 -0.89 26.87
N PHE A 101 24.13 -0.04 27.66
CA PHE A 101 24.55 0.39 28.99
C PHE A 101 23.46 0.11 30.02
N ILE A 102 22.98 -1.14 30.05
CA ILE A 102 22.08 -1.61 31.12
C ILE A 102 22.81 -1.38 32.45
N PRO A 103 22.21 -0.66 33.41
CA PRO A 103 22.83 -0.43 34.71
C PRO A 103 23.10 -1.77 35.39
N ARG A 104 24.28 -1.91 35.99
CA ARG A 104 24.60 -3.11 36.77
C ARG A 104 23.58 -3.28 37.88
N ASP A 105 23.19 -4.53 38.10
CA ASP A 105 22.42 -4.89 39.29
C ASP A 105 23.28 -4.71 40.56
N GLU A 106 22.66 -4.40 41.69
CA GLU A 106 23.35 -4.05 42.95
C GLU A 106 24.18 -5.21 43.54
N GLY A 107 24.14 -6.41 42.94
CA GLY A 107 24.92 -7.59 43.32
C GLY A 107 26.15 -7.90 42.43
N GLU A 108 26.41 -7.14 41.36
CA GLU A 108 27.50 -7.46 40.43
C GLU A 108 28.85 -6.88 40.88
N GLN A 109 29.92 -7.70 40.86
CA GLN A 109 31.28 -7.25 41.18
C GLN A 109 31.95 -6.51 40.01
N ASP A 110 32.82 -5.56 40.34
CA ASP A 110 33.49 -4.67 39.39
C ASP A 110 34.64 -5.38 38.63
N MET A 111 34.27 -6.28 37.74
CA MET A 111 35.19 -6.93 36.84
C MET A 111 35.07 -6.26 35.48
N ILE A 112 36.04 -5.39 35.12
CA ILE A 112 36.21 -4.97 33.72
C ILE A 112 36.82 -6.17 32.98
N VAL A 113 35.99 -7.15 32.65
CA VAL A 113 36.41 -8.30 31.87
C VAL A 113 36.41 -7.84 30.41
N THR A 114 37.62 -7.64 29.87
CA THR A 114 37.84 -7.61 28.42
C THR A 114 37.05 -8.76 27.80
N ILE A 115 36.21 -8.47 26.80
CA ILE A 115 35.27 -9.38 26.11
C ILE A 115 36.03 -10.58 25.52
N LYS A 116 36.50 -11.48 26.37
CA LYS A 116 37.08 -12.76 26.03
C LYS A 116 35.98 -13.76 26.32
N GLU A 117 35.52 -14.41 25.25
CA GLU A 117 34.53 -15.47 25.35
C GLU A 117 34.95 -16.45 26.47
N PRO A 118 34.06 -16.70 27.46
CA PRO A 118 34.38 -17.62 28.54
C PRO A 118 34.63 -19.01 27.94
N GLN A 119 35.59 -19.75 28.50
CA GLN A 119 35.83 -21.11 28.04
C GLN A 119 34.56 -21.94 28.23
N PRO A 120 34.22 -22.83 27.28
CA PRO A 120 33.05 -23.69 27.41
C PRO A 120 33.09 -24.45 28.74
N CYS A 121 32.03 -24.34 29.53
CA CYS A 121 31.90 -25.11 30.76
C CYS A 121 31.70 -26.60 30.41
N PRO A 122 32.18 -27.53 31.25
CA PRO A 122 31.86 -28.95 31.11
C PRO A 122 30.35 -29.16 31.11
N THR A 123 29.85 -30.03 30.23
CA THR A 123 28.43 -30.40 30.15
C THR A 123 27.97 -30.94 31.51
N ASP A 124 26.92 -30.34 32.06
CA ASP A 124 26.37 -30.74 33.36
C ASP A 124 25.47 -31.99 33.24
N SER A 125 25.05 -32.51 34.40
CA SER A 125 24.18 -33.69 34.48
C SER A 125 22.75 -33.46 33.98
N TRP A 126 22.36 -32.23 33.64
CA TRP A 126 21.04 -31.89 33.08
C TRP A 126 21.06 -31.83 31.55
N ALA A 127 22.24 -31.74 30.95
CA ALA A 127 22.48 -31.66 29.51
C ALA A 127 22.85 -33.04 28.89
N GLN A 128 22.22 -34.13 29.39
CA GLN A 128 22.48 -35.49 28.91
C GLN A 128 21.93 -35.68 27.49
N GLY A 129 22.79 -35.50 26.48
CA GLY A 129 22.43 -35.53 25.06
C GLY A 129 23.04 -34.40 24.23
N CYS A 130 23.72 -33.44 24.86
CA CYS A 130 24.40 -32.37 24.16
C CYS A 130 25.65 -32.85 23.39
N VAL A 131 25.94 -32.18 22.27
CA VAL A 131 27.13 -32.44 21.44
C VAL A 131 28.39 -32.03 22.23
N PRO A 132 29.43 -32.88 22.33
CA PRO A 132 30.66 -32.53 23.02
C PRO A 132 31.33 -31.30 22.39
N ALA A 133 31.74 -30.33 23.22
CA ALA A 133 32.51 -29.19 22.73
C ALA A 133 33.92 -29.65 22.30
N ILE A 134 34.25 -29.47 21.02
CA ILE A 134 35.58 -29.77 20.48
C ILE A 134 36.37 -28.46 20.44
N ASN A 135 37.35 -28.30 21.30
CA ASN A 135 38.29 -27.18 21.25
C ASN A 135 39.38 -27.47 20.21
N LEU A 136 39.23 -26.96 18.99
CA LEU A 136 40.32 -26.99 18.01
C LEU A 136 41.28 -25.84 18.25
N ALA A 137 42.59 -26.11 18.20
CA ALA A 137 43.59 -25.05 18.14
C ALA A 137 43.40 -24.23 16.84
N PRO A 138 43.64 -22.90 16.87
CA PRO A 138 43.51 -22.08 15.67
C PRO A 138 44.42 -22.63 14.56
N GLY A 139 43.81 -23.10 13.47
CA GLY A 139 44.51 -23.62 12.28
C GLY A 139 44.22 -25.08 11.90
N GLN A 140 43.39 -25.82 12.64
CA GLN A 140 43.14 -27.26 12.37
C GLN A 140 41.75 -27.57 11.78
N CYS A 141 41.20 -26.74 10.90
CA CYS A 141 40.06 -27.20 10.07
C CYS A 141 40.58 -27.85 8.79
N SER A 142 40.84 -29.17 8.84
CA SER A 142 40.95 -29.99 7.62
C SER A 142 39.95 -31.14 7.68
N ILE A 143 38.71 -30.87 7.29
CA ILE A 143 37.73 -31.93 7.08
C ILE A 143 37.93 -32.44 5.65
N SER A 144 38.77 -33.46 5.47
CA SER A 144 38.78 -34.22 4.21
C SER A 144 37.77 -35.37 4.32
N PRO A 145 36.74 -35.45 3.45
CA PRO A 145 35.83 -36.58 3.44
C PRO A 145 36.55 -37.78 2.83
N LYS A 146 36.77 -38.84 3.62
CA LYS A 146 37.31 -40.10 3.11
C LYS A 146 36.19 -40.89 2.43
N VAL A 147 36.13 -40.81 1.10
CA VAL A 147 35.31 -41.72 0.28
C VAL A 147 35.99 -43.10 0.27
N PRO A 148 35.27 -44.23 0.53
CA PRO A 148 35.87 -45.55 0.49
C PRO A 148 36.05 -46.02 -0.97
N PRO A 149 37.18 -46.64 -1.34
CA PRO A 149 37.35 -47.19 -2.68
C PRO A 149 36.70 -48.57 -2.79
N VAL A 150 36.03 -48.75 -3.94
CA VAL A 150 35.45 -49.98 -4.47
C VAL A 150 36.56 -50.98 -4.83
N GLY A 151 36.23 -52.27 -4.76
CA GLY A 151 37.16 -53.37 -4.54
C GLY A 151 38.10 -53.78 -5.67
N SER A 152 39.02 -54.69 -5.29
CA SER A 152 39.63 -55.69 -6.16
C SER A 152 40.51 -56.64 -5.33
N THR A 153 40.01 -57.86 -5.07
CA THR A 153 40.80 -59.11 -4.95
C THR A 153 41.54 -59.34 -6.30
N PRO A 154 42.64 -60.13 -6.44
CA PRO A 154 42.82 -61.44 -5.79
C PRO A 154 44.26 -61.97 -5.56
N GLU A 155 44.32 -63.24 -5.11
CA GLU A 155 45.42 -64.25 -5.20
C GLU A 155 46.72 -64.00 -4.39
N GLY A 156 47.37 -64.97 -3.73
CA GLY A 156 47.22 -66.43 -3.60
C GLY A 156 48.40 -67.01 -2.79
N GLN A 157 48.39 -68.34 -2.58
CA GLN A 157 49.39 -69.25 -1.97
C GLN A 157 49.38 -69.34 -0.43
N GLU A 158 48.84 -70.38 0.24
CA GLU A 158 48.97 -71.86 0.17
C GLU A 158 50.07 -72.44 1.09
N HIS A 159 49.71 -73.57 1.73
CA HIS A 159 50.45 -74.53 2.58
C HIS A 159 50.37 -74.30 4.11
N ALA A 160 50.10 -75.29 4.97
CA ALA A 160 49.65 -76.68 4.86
C ALA A 160 49.42 -77.22 6.29
N GLN A 161 48.43 -78.13 6.44
CA GLN A 161 48.45 -79.33 7.33
C GLN A 161 48.52 -79.17 8.88
N THR A 162 47.96 -79.99 9.78
CA THR A 162 46.98 -81.10 9.87
C THR A 162 46.91 -81.43 11.38
N TYR A 163 45.78 -81.92 11.92
CA TYR A 163 45.65 -83.17 12.72
C TYR A 163 44.51 -83.17 13.77
N ASN A 164 43.61 -84.14 13.53
CA ASN A 164 42.63 -84.87 14.36
C ASN A 164 41.43 -84.13 14.96
#